data_AF-A0A371PZ37-F1
#
_entry.id   AF-A0A371PZ37-F1
#
_cell.length_a   1.000
_cell.length_b   1.000
_cell.length_c   1.000
_cell.angle_alpha   90.00
_cell.angle_beta   90.00
_cell.angle_gamma   90.00
#
_symmetry.space_group_name_H-M   'P 1'
#
loop_
_entity.id
_entity.type
_entity.pdbx_description
1 polymer ?
#
loop_
_entity_poly.entity_id
_entity_poly.type
_entity_poly.pdbx_seq_one_letter_code
_entity_poly.pdbx_strand_id
1 'polypeptide(L)'
;MSCVRARASLSHPAFTGISRSHLGDLIEELAAPWTARCESALQDRRGRKRKRQAGAGPKRKLVFTDRVLVTLVHLRLQLPHAALAEL
;
A
#
# COMPACT_ATOMS: atom_id res chain seq x y z
N MET A 1 4.57 -0.18 18.08
CA MET A 1 3.52 0.86 18.25
C MET A 1 3.83 2.14 17.45
N SER A 2 4.46 2.02 16.26
CA SER A 2 4.89 3.15 15.40
C SER A 2 4.02 3.34 14.15
N CYS A 3 3.65 2.24 13.48
CA CYS A 3 3.07 2.29 12.13
C CYS A 3 1.75 3.05 12.01
N VAL A 4 0.87 3.03 13.03
CA VAL A 4 -0.42 3.74 12.97
C VAL A 4 -0.22 5.26 13.02
N ARG A 5 0.74 5.74 13.81
CA ARG A 5 1.05 7.18 13.91
C ARG A 5 1.75 7.67 12.64
N ALA A 6 2.71 6.92 12.13
CA ALA A 6 3.36 7.22 10.85
C ALA A 6 2.32 7.32 9.72
N ARG A 7 1.37 6.37 9.64
CA ARG A 7 0.29 6.41 8.66
C ARG A 7 -0.57 7.67 8.76
N ALA A 8 -0.99 8.04 9.97
CA ALA A 8 -1.82 9.24 10.18
C ALA A 8 -1.10 10.52 9.73
N SER A 9 0.19 10.64 10.04
CA SER A 9 1.05 11.75 9.63
C SER A 9 1.24 11.78 8.12
N LEU A 10 1.63 10.65 7.50
CA LEU A 10 1.90 10.57 6.06
C LEU A 10 0.64 10.76 5.21
N SER A 11 -0.56 10.53 5.77
CA SER A 11 -1.84 10.83 5.11
C SER A 11 -2.18 12.32 5.06
N HIS A 12 -1.36 13.18 5.67
CA HIS A 12 -1.59 14.62 5.65
C HIS A 12 -1.28 15.19 4.25
N PRO A 13 -2.08 16.14 3.73
CA PRO A 13 -1.85 16.77 2.41
C PRO A 13 -0.47 17.40 2.25
N ALA A 14 0.15 17.83 3.36
CA ALA A 14 1.52 18.34 3.38
C ALA A 14 2.56 17.29 2.92
N PHE A 15 2.27 15.99 3.04
CA PHE A 15 3.11 14.90 2.55
C PHE A 15 2.62 14.36 1.21
N THR A 16 1.32 14.05 1.07
CA THR A 16 0.75 13.43 -0.15
C THR A 16 0.54 14.39 -1.31
N GLY A 17 0.38 15.69 -1.05
CA GLY A 17 0.06 16.71 -2.04
C GLY A 17 -1.40 16.76 -2.50
N ILE A 18 -2.25 15.90 -1.95
CA ILE A 18 -3.67 15.80 -2.29
C ILE A 18 -4.52 15.87 -1.02
N SER A 19 -5.80 16.24 -1.17
CA SER A 19 -6.74 16.25 -0.06
C SER A 19 -6.97 14.85 0.50
N ARG A 20 -7.46 14.77 1.75
CA ARG A 20 -7.80 13.47 2.37
C ARG A 20 -8.94 12.76 1.65
N SER A 21 -9.90 13.50 1.09
CA SER A 21 -10.99 12.93 0.29
C SER A 21 -10.45 12.30 -0.99
N HIS A 22 -9.65 13.05 -1.76
CA HIS A 22 -9.05 12.56 -3.00
C HIS A 22 -8.10 11.37 -2.74
N LEU A 23 -7.39 11.38 -1.61
CA LEU A 23 -6.62 10.20 -1.19
C LEU A 23 -7.52 8.97 -0.97
N GLY A 24 -8.70 9.15 -0.38
CA GLY A 24 -9.70 8.09 -0.22
C GLY A 24 -10.18 7.55 -1.56
N ASP A 25 -10.58 8.44 -2.46
CA ASP A 25 -11.06 8.09 -3.81
C ASP A 25 -9.98 7.32 -4.59
N LEU A 26 -8.74 7.80 -4.53
CA LEU A 26 -7.58 7.14 -5.18
C LEU A 26 -7.33 5.73 -4.62
N ILE A 27 -7.45 5.56 -3.30
CA ILE A 27 -7.30 4.25 -2.66
C ILE A 27 -8.40 3.30 -3.13
N GLU A 28 -9.65 3.79 -3.20
CA GLU A 28 -10.79 2.99 -3.65
C GLU A 28 -10.65 2.57 -5.12
N GLU A 29 -10.32 3.51 -5.99
CA GLU A 29 -10.09 3.26 -7.43
C GLU A 29 -9.01 2.19 -7.65
N LEU A 30 -7.91 2.29 -6.90
CA LEU A 30 -6.77 1.38 -7.05
C LEU A 30 -6.96 0.02 -6.35
N ALA A 31 -7.94 -0.13 -5.45
CA ALA A 31 -8.10 -1.34 -4.64
C ALA A 31 -8.39 -2.60 -5.47
N ALA A 32 -9.31 -2.51 -6.43
CA ALA A 32 -9.69 -3.64 -7.28
C ALA A 32 -8.56 -4.05 -8.26
N PRO A 33 -7.95 -3.12 -9.04
CA PRO A 33 -6.79 -3.43 -9.88
C PRO A 33 -5.62 -4.02 -9.09
N TRP A 34 -5.34 -3.48 -7.89
CA TRP A 34 -4.30 -3.98 -7.00
C TRP A 34 -4.54 -5.43 -6.58
N THR A 35 -5.77 -5.74 -6.21
CA THR A 35 -6.15 -7.09 -5.75
C THR A 35 -6.06 -8.09 -6.90
N ALA A 36 -6.53 -7.72 -8.10
CA ALA A 36 -6.41 -8.54 -9.30
C ALA A 36 -4.94 -8.82 -9.66
N ARG A 37 -4.08 -7.79 -9.64
CA ARG A 37 -2.64 -7.94 -9.89
C ARG A 37 -1.97 -8.84 -8.85
N CYS A 38 -2.34 -8.69 -7.57
CA CYS A 38 -1.83 -9.56 -6.52
C CYS A 38 -2.19 -11.03 -6.74
N GLU A 39 -3.43 -11.32 -7.11
CA GLU A 39 -3.87 -12.70 -7.36
C GLU A 39 -3.21 -13.29 -8.60
N SER A 40 -3.09 -12.51 -9.69
CA SER A 40 -2.33 -12.92 -10.89
C SER A 40 -0.88 -13.26 -10.54
N ALA A 41 -0.17 -12.39 -9.81
CA ALA A 41 1.20 -12.67 -9.41
C ALA A 41 1.32 -13.90 -8.49
N LEU A 42 0.31 -14.18 -7.66
CA LEU A 42 0.25 -15.39 -6.84
C LEU A 42 -0.04 -16.63 -7.68
N GLN A 43 -0.90 -16.52 -8.68
CA GLN A 43 -1.22 -17.59 -9.61
C GLN A 43 0.02 -17.99 -10.42
N ASP A 44 0.75 -17.02 -10.96
CA ASP A 44 2.00 -17.24 -11.70
C ASP A 44 3.04 -17.97 -10.85
N ARG A 45 3.22 -17.52 -9.60
CA ARG A 45 4.15 -18.15 -8.64
C ARG A 45 3.74 -19.56 -8.23
N ARG A 46 2.44 -19.85 -8.18
CA ARG A 46 1.91 -21.15 -7.76
C ARG A 46 1.84 -22.15 -8.91
N GLY A 47 1.68 -21.67 -10.15
CA GLY A 47 1.42 -22.49 -11.34
C GLY A 47 0.13 -23.30 -11.28
N ARG A 48 -0.74 -23.09 -10.29
CA ARG A 48 -1.97 -23.88 -10.06
C ARG A 48 -3.01 -23.11 -9.26
N LYS A 49 -4.28 -23.50 -9.44
CA LYS A 49 -5.43 -22.94 -8.70
C LYS A 49 -5.20 -23.03 -7.18
N ARG A 50 -5.73 -22.02 -6.48
CA ARG A 50 -5.67 -21.87 -5.03
C ARG A 50 -6.30 -23.07 -4.30
N LYS A 51 -5.57 -23.65 -3.34
CA LYS A 51 -6.03 -24.76 -2.48
C LYS A 51 -6.35 -24.38 -1.02
N ARG A 52 -5.86 -23.23 -0.54
CA ARG A 52 -6.11 -22.73 0.84
C ARG A 52 -7.08 -21.56 0.81
N GLN A 53 -7.90 -21.36 1.86
CA GLN A 53 -8.81 -20.20 1.97
C GLN A 53 -8.09 -18.84 1.93
N ALA A 54 -8.86 -17.78 1.67
CA ALA A 54 -8.47 -16.37 1.86
C ALA A 54 -7.75 -16.18 3.21
N GLY A 55 -6.64 -15.43 3.24
CA GLY A 55 -5.94 -15.10 4.50
C GLY A 55 -4.95 -16.13 5.07
N ALA A 56 -4.87 -17.37 4.56
CA ALA A 56 -3.97 -18.41 5.08
C ALA A 56 -2.46 -18.25 4.68
N GLY A 57 -2.03 -17.03 4.35
CA GLY A 57 -0.66 -16.70 3.94
C GLY A 57 0.04 -15.78 4.94
N PRO A 58 1.36 -15.54 4.79
CA PRO A 58 2.10 -14.64 5.67
C PRO A 58 1.47 -13.24 5.70
N LYS A 59 1.40 -12.64 6.90
CA LYS A 59 0.94 -11.26 7.07
C LYS A 59 1.84 -10.35 6.23
N ARG A 60 1.22 -9.53 5.36
CA ARG A 60 1.96 -8.59 4.51
C ARG A 60 2.61 -7.52 5.40
N LYS A 61 3.92 -7.29 5.23
CA LYS A 61 4.68 -6.27 5.97
C LYS A 61 4.22 -4.83 5.68
N LEU A 62 3.59 -4.60 4.51
CA LEU A 62 3.05 -3.30 4.11
C LEU A 62 1.66 -3.50 3.49
N VAL A 63 0.65 -2.92 4.12
CA VAL A 63 -0.74 -2.96 3.65
C VAL A 63 -0.88 -2.10 2.39
N PHE A 64 -1.89 -2.37 1.57
CA PHE A 64 -2.13 -1.64 0.32
C PHE A 64 -2.16 -0.11 0.51
N THR A 65 -2.91 0.39 1.50
CA THR A 65 -2.97 1.82 1.80
C THR A 65 -1.60 2.40 2.11
N ASP A 66 -0.79 1.70 2.91
CA ASP A 66 0.54 2.18 3.27
C ASP A 66 1.45 2.25 2.03
N ARG A 67 1.26 1.36 1.05
CA ARG A 67 2.01 1.40 -0.22
C ARG A 67 1.65 2.62 -1.04
N VAL A 68 0.35 2.97 -1.12
CA VAL A 68 -0.10 4.18 -1.80
C VAL A 68 0.50 5.41 -1.13
N LEU A 69 0.43 5.49 0.20
CA LEU A 69 1.01 6.60 0.97
C LEU A 69 2.53 6.74 0.72
N VAL A 70 3.28 5.66 0.89
CA VAL A 70 4.74 5.68 0.68
C VAL A 70 5.09 6.06 -0.76
N THR A 71 4.31 5.60 -1.75
CA THR A 71 4.51 5.95 -3.16
C THR A 71 4.28 7.44 -3.39
N LEU A 72 3.17 8.01 -2.92
CA LEU A 72 2.89 9.45 -3.06
C LEU A 72 3.97 10.30 -2.38
N VAL A 73 4.39 9.92 -1.17
CA VAL A 73 5.42 10.63 -0.42
C VAL A 73 6.77 10.54 -1.13
N HIS A 74 7.15 9.37 -1.63
CA HIS A 74 8.37 9.19 -2.42
C HIS A 74 8.34 10.05 -3.69
N LEU A 75 7.25 10.00 -4.47
CA LEU A 75 7.13 10.76 -5.71
C LEU A 75 7.14 12.28 -5.46
N ARG A 76 6.50 12.74 -4.38
CA ARG A 76 6.35 14.17 -4.11
C ARG A 76 7.57 14.79 -3.42
N LEU A 77 8.12 14.10 -2.43
CA LEU A 77 9.22 14.63 -1.61
C LEU A 77 10.59 14.10 -2.04
N GLN A 78 10.62 13.18 -3.02
CA GLN A 78 11.84 12.49 -3.45
C GLN A 78 12.60 11.85 -2.28
N LEU A 79 11.87 11.48 -1.21
CA LEU A 79 12.45 10.87 -0.04
C LEU A 79 13.01 9.50 -0.41
N PRO A 80 14.28 9.19 -0.06
CA PRO A 80 14.83 7.89 -0.36
C PRO A 80 14.08 6.80 0.42
N HIS A 81 13.97 5.62 -0.18
CA HIS A 81 13.31 4.46 0.45
C HIS A 81 13.90 4.11 1.82
N ALA A 82 15.20 4.37 2.01
CA ALA A 82 15.87 4.21 3.30
C ALA A 82 15.28 5.14 4.38
N ALA A 83 15.06 6.42 4.07
CA ALA A 83 14.45 7.35 5.02
C ALA A 83 13.00 6.97 5.35
N LEU A 84 12.26 6.43 4.38
CA LEU A 84 10.90 5.93 4.58
C LEU A 84 10.84 4.67 5.45
N ALA A 85 11.91 3.87 5.50
CA ALA A 85 11.98 2.67 6.32
C ALA A 85 12.15 2.97 7.82
N GLU A 86 12.59 4.18 8.17
CA GLU A 86 12.81 4.64 9.55
C GLU A 86 11.56 5.24 10.22
N LEU A 87 10.41 5.30 9.51
CA LEU A 87 9.15 5.89 9.97
C LEU A 87 8.16 4.82 10.48
#